data_AF-A0AAE4R085-F1
#
_entry.id   AF-A0AAE4R085-F1
#
_cell.length_a   1.000
_cell.length_b   1.000
_cell.length_c   1.000
_cell.angle_alpha   90.00
_cell.angle_beta   90.00
_cell.angle_gamma   90.00
#
_symmetry.space_group_name_H-M   'P 1'
#
loop_
_entity.id
_entity.type
_entity.pdbx_description
1 polymer ?
#
loop_
_entity_poly.entity_id
_entity_poly.type
_entity_poly.pdbx_seq_one_letter_code
_entity_poly.pdbx_strand_id
1 'polypeptide(L)'
;MEDFRVEIVVFIDTNVLNGHPWLEGQVWQDLLRDRHGLDVRVVLSEVVVVENSGMVDREAGPALDALRRGQLLGADFQEHATEQLQTYEKRFRERLRDLEIEVLEPSREHFLGAVKRAAQRMAPALPTSQGKAKPGGTRDAALWLQLVDLARDAPSAQVWMVTNNSSDFGATPDREPAELKQEEAPEVAERWHADLARELKKYGLLDSVYQARQIRTFVQHLDALEAAAADQDEYEIPDLTDDLRLQVAIALRTLAAGSTVPSDSLPGVDNVTEITVLDVEIDTDQIILSDVTHPPGEDTWRGNVVVTCPAQILVRTASGDSKRHRRVTVRGLVEVSAGGDIAFSQVAVQLHQTLKETQEVMARRLAPHFEPLQMQLAATDWASGLAAQESESFRRAREAARKAAPNLGEIAEFSKLFTKIGNTPGLAAELKRIADSITPPDMLTGFADPAPGKPHTQGISDPGPEDASTDDQQEDGTG
;
A
#
# COMPACT_ATOMS: atom_id res chain seq x y z
N MET A 1 29.95 -15.65 -31.06
CA MET A 1 28.68 -14.91 -31.17
C MET A 1 28.70 -13.96 -30.00
N GLU A 2 28.69 -12.65 -30.25
CA GLU A 2 28.49 -11.68 -29.17
C GLU A 2 27.07 -11.90 -28.65
N ASP A 3 26.96 -12.08 -27.34
CA ASP A 3 25.71 -12.27 -26.62
C ASP A 3 24.90 -10.98 -26.77
N PHE A 4 23.90 -10.97 -27.65
CA PHE A 4 23.05 -9.80 -27.91
C PHE A 4 22.13 -9.57 -26.71
N ARG A 5 22.69 -9.02 -25.63
CA ARG A 5 21.89 -8.57 -24.49
C ARG A 5 21.27 -7.22 -24.85
N VAL A 6 19.95 -7.16 -24.76
CA VAL A 6 19.21 -5.92 -24.94
C VAL A 6 19.40 -5.08 -23.67
N GLU A 7 19.99 -3.88 -23.81
CA GLU A 7 20.03 -2.90 -22.72
C GLU A 7 18.60 -2.40 -22.44
N ILE A 8 18.20 -2.39 -21.17
CA ILE A 8 16.91 -1.88 -20.72
C ILE A 8 17.15 -0.65 -19.84
N VAL A 9 16.64 0.51 -20.26
CA VAL A 9 16.77 1.76 -19.51
C VAL A 9 15.43 2.15 -18.90
N VAL A 10 15.35 2.29 -17.59
CA VAL A 10 14.11 2.53 -16.84
C VAL A 10 14.10 3.97 -16.33
N PHE A 11 13.35 4.84 -16.99
CA PHE A 11 13.18 6.25 -16.65
C PHE A 11 11.97 6.45 -15.73
N ILE A 12 12.21 6.86 -14.48
CA ILE A 12 11.18 6.94 -13.43
C ILE A 12 10.59 8.35 -13.31
N ASP A 13 9.26 8.46 -13.28
CA ASP A 13 8.52 9.70 -12.96
C ASP A 13 8.35 9.91 -11.44
N THR A 14 8.17 11.16 -11.01
CA THR A 14 8.02 11.50 -9.58
C THR A 14 6.85 10.79 -8.91
N ASN A 15 5.73 10.61 -9.62
CA ASN A 15 4.55 9.99 -9.03
C ASN A 15 4.75 8.53 -8.62
N VAL A 16 5.76 7.85 -9.17
CA VAL A 16 6.14 6.49 -8.78
C VAL A 16 6.84 6.51 -7.42
N LEU A 17 7.56 7.59 -7.12
CA LEU A 17 8.27 7.79 -5.85
C LEU A 17 7.34 8.18 -4.69
N ASN A 18 6.16 8.74 -4.96
CA ASN A 18 5.25 9.23 -3.92
C ASN A 18 4.85 8.17 -2.86
N GLY A 19 4.84 6.90 -3.25
CA GLY A 19 4.59 5.77 -2.35
C GLY A 19 5.85 5.22 -1.66
N HIS A 20 7.02 5.55 -2.16
CA HIS A 20 8.31 4.97 -1.80
C HIS A 20 9.45 5.99 -1.87
N PRO A 21 9.42 7.07 -1.07
CA PRO A 21 10.40 8.15 -1.13
C PRO A 21 11.83 7.74 -0.73
N TRP A 22 12.02 6.50 -0.27
CA TRP A 22 13.32 5.88 0.07
C TRP A 22 13.67 4.64 -0.76
N LEU A 23 12.81 4.25 -1.71
CA LEU A 23 13.03 3.07 -2.57
C LEU A 23 13.24 1.75 -1.77
N GLU A 24 12.64 1.66 -0.58
CA GLU A 24 12.79 0.49 0.32
C GLU A 24 11.74 -0.59 0.10
N GLY A 25 10.68 -0.31 -0.66
CA GLY A 25 9.63 -1.28 -0.94
C GLY A 25 10.16 -2.50 -1.70
N GLN A 26 9.57 -3.68 -1.48
CA GLN A 26 9.98 -4.93 -2.13
C GLN A 26 10.12 -4.77 -3.65
N VAL A 27 9.17 -4.09 -4.30
CA VAL A 27 9.21 -3.84 -5.76
C VAL A 27 10.46 -3.08 -6.24
N TRP A 28 11.01 -2.20 -5.40
CA TRP A 28 12.27 -1.52 -5.71
C TRP A 28 13.46 -2.43 -5.46
N GLN A 29 13.41 -3.26 -4.41
CA GLN A 29 14.45 -4.24 -4.17
C GLN A 29 14.53 -5.27 -5.29
N ASP A 30 13.38 -5.71 -5.83
CA ASP A 30 13.31 -6.61 -6.98
C ASP A 30 13.91 -5.93 -8.22
N LEU A 31 13.40 -4.74 -8.60
CA LEU A 31 13.94 -3.95 -9.72
C LEU A 31 15.45 -3.71 -9.65
N LEU A 32 16.00 -3.54 -8.44
CA LEU A 32 17.41 -3.25 -8.22
C LEU A 32 18.28 -4.51 -8.08
N ARG A 33 17.71 -5.64 -7.66
CA ARG A 33 18.40 -6.92 -7.52
C ARG A 33 18.59 -7.63 -8.86
N ASP A 34 17.58 -7.54 -9.73
CA ASP A 34 17.49 -8.34 -10.96
C ASP A 34 18.29 -7.72 -12.13
N ARG A 35 19.19 -6.77 -11.82
CA ARG A 35 20.16 -6.17 -12.77
C ARG A 35 21.26 -7.14 -13.25
N HIS A 36 21.33 -8.36 -12.70
CA HIS A 36 22.44 -9.27 -12.99
C HIS A 36 22.16 -10.20 -14.18
N GLY A 37 20.89 -10.58 -14.40
CA GLY A 37 20.47 -11.37 -15.56
C GLY A 37 20.23 -10.50 -16.81
N LEU A 38 19.62 -9.34 -16.60
CA LEU A 38 19.29 -8.36 -17.63
C LEU A 38 20.14 -7.10 -17.47
N ASP A 39 20.57 -6.47 -18.57
CA ASP A 39 21.33 -5.21 -18.55
C ASP A 39 20.39 -4.03 -18.26
N VAL A 40 19.93 -3.93 -17.01
CA VAL A 40 18.93 -2.94 -16.55
C VAL A 40 19.61 -1.74 -15.91
N ARG A 41 19.40 -0.57 -16.49
CA ARG A 41 19.83 0.73 -15.96
C ARG A 41 18.64 1.56 -15.49
N VAL A 42 18.63 1.93 -14.21
CA VAL A 42 17.57 2.79 -13.65
C VAL A 42 18.02 4.25 -13.67
N VAL A 43 17.17 5.12 -14.21
CA VAL A 43 17.44 6.53 -14.46
C VAL A 43 16.34 7.40 -13.84
N LEU A 44 16.76 8.47 -13.17
CA LEU A 44 15.91 9.54 -12.66
C LEU A 44 16.28 10.87 -13.30
N SER A 45 15.30 11.75 -13.47
CA SER A 45 15.57 13.15 -13.75
C SER A 45 15.92 13.90 -12.47
N GLU A 46 16.83 14.88 -12.55
CA GLU A 46 17.04 15.87 -11.50
C GLU A 46 15.73 16.60 -11.12
N VAL A 47 14.83 16.77 -12.10
CA VAL A 47 13.49 17.34 -11.86
C VAL A 47 12.69 16.49 -10.87
N VAL A 48 12.81 15.16 -10.96
CA VAL A 48 12.14 14.22 -10.06
C VAL A 48 12.74 14.29 -8.65
N VAL A 49 14.06 14.41 -8.55
CA VAL A 49 14.76 14.55 -7.26
C VAL A 49 14.32 15.82 -6.52
N VAL A 50 14.30 16.95 -7.23
CA VAL A 50 13.88 18.24 -6.68
C VAL A 50 12.40 18.22 -6.29
N GLU A 51 11.54 17.64 -7.13
CA GLU A 51 10.12 17.56 -6.81
C GLU A 51 9.85 16.66 -5.60
N ASN A 52 10.44 15.46 -5.56
CA ASN A 52 10.27 14.54 -4.46
C ASN A 52 10.68 15.19 -3.13
N SER A 53 11.82 15.91 -3.13
CA SER A 53 12.28 16.68 -1.97
C SER A 53 11.32 17.81 -1.59
N GLY A 54 10.84 18.57 -2.57
CA GLY A 54 9.85 19.63 -2.33
C GLY A 54 8.47 19.12 -1.94
N MET A 55 8.11 17.87 -2.27
CA MET A 55 6.89 17.22 -1.77
C MET A 55 7.03 16.90 -0.29
N VAL A 56 8.16 16.29 0.11
CA VAL A 56 8.44 15.97 1.52
C VAL A 56 8.42 17.24 2.37
N ASP A 57 9.04 18.33 1.91
CA ASP A 57 9.00 19.61 2.63
C ASP A 57 7.58 20.19 2.76
N ARG A 58 6.80 20.17 1.67
CA ARG A 58 5.41 20.67 1.66
C ARG A 58 4.47 19.85 2.54
N GLU A 59 4.65 18.55 2.63
CA GLU A 59 3.79 17.68 3.44
C GLU A 59 4.24 17.67 4.91
N ALA A 60 5.56 17.61 5.16
CA ALA A 60 6.10 17.41 6.50
C ALA A 60 6.32 18.68 7.29
N GLY A 61 6.65 19.80 6.63
CA GLY A 61 6.84 21.09 7.28
C GLY A 61 5.58 21.52 8.06
N PRO A 62 4.40 21.60 7.43
CA PRO A 62 3.16 21.96 8.11
C PRO A 62 2.77 21.00 9.24
N ALA A 63 3.01 19.69 9.04
CA ALA A 63 2.74 18.68 10.06
C ALA A 63 3.66 18.84 11.28
N LEU A 64 4.95 19.07 11.06
CA LEU A 64 5.91 19.35 12.13
C LEU A 64 5.56 20.66 12.86
N ASP A 65 5.17 21.70 12.14
CA ASP A 65 4.74 22.98 12.71
C ASP A 65 3.45 22.87 13.52
N ALA A 66 2.50 22.03 13.08
CA ALA A 66 1.29 21.74 13.83
C ALA A 66 1.60 21.06 15.18
N LEU A 67 2.52 20.09 15.17
CA LEU A 67 2.94 19.40 16.38
C LEU A 67 3.73 20.29 17.34
N ARG A 68 4.58 21.18 16.80
CA ARG A 68 5.26 22.23 17.57
C ARG A 68 4.25 23.13 18.29
N ARG A 69 3.23 23.62 17.58
CA ARG A 69 2.16 24.45 18.16
C ARG A 69 1.35 23.69 19.23
N GLY A 70 1.14 22.39 19.03
CA GLY A 70 0.43 21.54 19.98
C GLY A 70 1.25 21.13 21.22
N GLN A 71 2.54 21.45 21.28
CA GLN A 71 3.48 20.97 22.31
C GLN A 71 3.47 19.44 22.45
N LEU A 72 3.14 18.72 21.38
CA LEU A 72 2.97 17.27 21.40
C LEU A 72 4.29 16.51 21.28
N LEU A 73 5.40 17.21 21.01
CA LEU A 73 6.72 16.64 20.80
C LEU A 73 7.74 17.31 21.73
N GLY A 74 8.64 16.52 22.31
CA GLY A 74 9.80 17.05 23.04
C GLY A 74 10.73 17.87 22.13
N ALA A 75 11.46 18.83 22.70
CA ALA A 75 12.35 19.74 21.96
C ALA A 75 13.39 18.97 21.13
N ASP A 76 14.01 17.93 21.71
CA ASP A 76 14.99 17.09 21.04
C ASP A 76 14.41 16.39 19.79
N PHE A 77 13.16 15.92 19.87
CA PHE A 77 12.49 15.30 18.74
C PHE A 77 12.19 16.32 17.64
N GLN A 78 11.76 17.53 18.01
CA GLN A 78 11.49 18.59 17.05
C GLN A 78 12.76 19.01 16.30
N GLU A 79 13.86 19.19 17.03
CA GLU A 79 15.17 19.52 16.45
C GLU A 79 15.60 18.43 15.48
N HIS A 80 15.54 17.17 15.91
CA HIS A 80 15.87 16.03 15.04
C HIS A 80 14.99 15.97 13.79
N ALA A 81 13.66 16.06 13.91
CA ALA A 81 12.76 16.03 12.75
C ALA A 81 13.04 17.18 11.77
N THR A 82 13.41 18.35 12.28
CA THR A 82 13.80 19.51 11.46
C THR A 82 15.09 19.22 10.69
N GLU A 83 16.09 18.68 11.37
CA GLU A 83 17.35 18.26 10.76
C GLU A 83 17.12 17.19 9.69
N GLN A 84 16.27 16.19 9.96
CA GLN A 84 15.90 15.16 8.99
C GLN A 84 15.26 15.75 7.73
N LEU A 85 14.37 16.74 7.87
CA LEU A 85 13.77 17.43 6.72
C LEU A 85 14.78 18.27 5.95
N GLN A 86 15.62 19.04 6.65
CA GLN A 86 16.64 19.89 6.03
C GLN A 86 17.73 19.08 5.31
N THR A 87 17.98 17.85 5.75
CA THR A 87 18.98 16.95 5.16
C THR A 87 18.37 15.91 4.21
N TYR A 88 17.04 15.93 4.01
CA TYR A 88 16.34 14.92 3.22
C TYR A 88 16.90 14.80 1.80
N GLU A 89 16.97 15.89 1.05
CA GLU A 89 17.45 15.87 -0.33
C GLU A 89 18.87 15.29 -0.43
N LYS A 90 19.77 15.72 0.46
CA LYS A 90 21.15 15.24 0.51
C LYS A 90 21.19 13.72 0.72
N ARG A 91 20.46 13.22 1.71
CA ARG A 91 20.40 11.79 2.03
C ARG A 91 19.73 10.98 0.93
N PHE A 92 18.71 11.55 0.28
CA PHE A 92 18.05 10.91 -0.84
C PHE A 92 19.03 10.75 -2.01
N ARG A 93 19.83 11.78 -2.34
CA ARG A 93 20.88 11.68 -3.37
C ARG A 93 21.99 10.69 -3.01
N GLU A 94 22.41 10.65 -1.74
CA GLU A 94 23.36 9.64 -1.25
C GLU A 94 22.79 8.23 -1.46
N ARG A 95 21.52 8.02 -1.11
CA ARG A 95 20.81 6.76 -1.35
C ARG A 95 20.72 6.39 -2.83
N LEU A 96 20.39 7.34 -3.72
CA LEU A 96 20.36 7.08 -5.17
C LEU A 96 21.72 6.63 -5.69
N ARG A 97 22.81 7.23 -5.19
CA ARG A 97 24.18 6.84 -5.53
C ARG A 97 24.52 5.44 -5.02
N ASP A 98 24.17 5.13 -3.78
CA ASP A 98 24.42 3.81 -3.18
C ASP A 98 23.66 2.70 -3.91
N LEU A 99 22.51 3.03 -4.50
CA LEU A 99 21.70 2.12 -5.32
C LEU A 99 22.09 2.14 -6.81
N GLU A 100 23.18 2.84 -7.17
CA GLU A 100 23.65 3.00 -8.54
C GLU A 100 22.51 3.42 -9.49
N ILE A 101 21.68 4.37 -9.05
CA ILE A 101 20.62 4.98 -9.88
C ILE A 101 21.21 6.26 -10.49
N GLU A 102 21.18 6.32 -11.82
CA GLU A 102 21.67 7.48 -12.56
C GLU A 102 20.71 8.65 -12.42
N VAL A 103 21.23 9.84 -12.11
CA VAL A 103 20.45 11.08 -12.06
C VAL A 103 20.88 11.98 -13.21
N LEU A 104 19.97 12.23 -14.14
CA LEU A 104 20.21 13.07 -15.31
C LEU A 104 19.81 14.52 -15.05
N GLU A 105 20.76 15.44 -15.23
CA GLU A 105 20.49 16.87 -15.24
C GLU A 105 19.82 17.31 -16.54
N PRO A 106 18.66 17.99 -16.49
CA PRO A 106 18.04 18.54 -17.68
C PRO A 106 18.89 19.67 -18.26
N SER A 107 19.12 19.62 -19.57
CA SER A 107 19.77 20.69 -20.29
C SER A 107 18.92 21.97 -20.26
N ARG A 108 19.55 23.11 -20.55
CA ARG A 108 18.83 24.37 -20.76
C ARG A 108 17.77 24.25 -21.87
N GLU A 109 18.05 23.45 -22.89
CA GLU A 109 17.13 23.22 -24.02
C GLU A 109 15.89 22.45 -23.57
N HIS A 110 16.02 21.50 -22.64
CA HIS A 110 14.87 20.82 -22.04
C HIS A 110 13.93 21.82 -21.36
N PHE A 111 14.45 22.71 -20.53
CA PHE A 111 13.60 23.69 -19.84
C PHE A 111 12.93 24.67 -20.82
N LEU A 112 13.65 25.19 -21.80
CA LEU A 112 13.09 26.10 -22.81
C LEU A 112 12.04 25.38 -23.68
N GLY A 113 12.31 24.15 -24.09
CA GLY A 113 11.38 23.32 -24.84
C GLY A 113 10.12 23.00 -24.04
N ALA A 114 10.26 22.72 -22.75
CA ALA A 114 9.15 22.45 -21.85
C ALA A 114 8.25 23.68 -21.65
N VAL A 115 8.83 24.86 -21.45
CA VAL A 115 8.08 26.13 -21.39
C VAL A 115 7.34 26.38 -22.70
N LYS A 116 7.99 26.16 -23.84
CA LYS A 116 7.36 26.29 -25.16
C LYS A 116 6.19 25.33 -25.33
N ARG A 117 6.36 24.05 -25.00
CA ARG A 117 5.28 23.04 -25.06
C ARG A 117 4.10 23.41 -24.17
N ALA A 118 4.35 23.85 -22.95
CA ALA A 118 3.29 24.30 -22.03
C ALA A 118 2.54 25.53 -22.58
N ALA A 119 3.26 26.51 -23.13
CA ALA A 119 2.65 27.68 -23.77
C ALA A 119 1.81 27.28 -25.00
N GLN A 120 2.27 26.29 -25.75
CA GLN A 120 1.59 25.75 -26.93
C GLN A 120 0.52 24.71 -26.60
N ARG A 121 0.32 24.37 -25.31
CA ARG A 121 -0.68 23.39 -24.85
C ARG A 121 -0.50 22.04 -25.54
N MET A 122 0.75 21.59 -25.66
CA MET A 122 1.11 20.30 -26.25
C MET A 122 1.31 19.25 -25.18
N ALA A 123 1.00 17.99 -25.47
CA ALA A 123 1.30 16.88 -24.55
C ALA A 123 2.80 16.83 -24.18
N PRO A 124 3.14 16.42 -22.94
CA PRO A 124 2.24 16.08 -21.82
C PRO A 124 1.68 17.33 -21.07
N ALA A 125 1.95 18.54 -21.55
CA ALA A 125 1.50 19.81 -20.95
C ALA A 125 0.12 20.29 -21.45
N LEU A 126 -0.83 19.36 -21.64
CA LEU A 126 -2.18 19.70 -22.08
C LEU A 126 -2.93 20.50 -20.99
N PRO A 127 -3.83 21.42 -21.37
CA PRO A 127 -4.66 22.13 -20.41
C PRO A 127 -5.64 21.16 -19.73
N THR A 128 -6.12 21.54 -18.55
CA THR A 128 -7.19 20.77 -17.89
C THR A 128 -8.47 20.78 -18.73
N SER A 129 -9.44 19.92 -18.38
CA SER A 129 -10.77 19.93 -19.01
C SER A 129 -11.47 21.30 -18.98
N GLN A 130 -11.08 22.18 -18.05
CA GLN A 130 -11.55 23.56 -17.93
C GLN A 130 -10.77 24.57 -18.79
N GLY A 131 -9.84 24.11 -19.64
CA GLY A 131 -9.01 24.96 -20.49
C GLY A 131 -7.93 25.76 -19.75
N LYS A 132 -7.73 25.50 -18.45
CA LYS A 132 -6.71 26.16 -17.63
C LYS A 132 -5.35 25.47 -17.83
N ALA A 133 -4.28 26.24 -17.67
CA ALA A 133 -2.94 25.66 -17.62
C ALA A 133 -2.89 24.60 -16.51
N LYS A 134 -2.41 23.40 -16.86
CA LYS A 134 -2.29 22.30 -15.90
C LYS A 134 -1.11 22.57 -14.96
N PRO A 135 -1.31 22.55 -13.64
CA PRO A 135 -0.20 22.57 -12.69
C PRO A 135 0.73 21.38 -12.97
N GLY A 136 2.03 21.63 -13.12
CA GLY A 136 3.01 20.58 -13.43
C GLY A 136 3.24 20.30 -14.92
N GLY A 137 2.45 20.84 -15.85
CA GLY A 137 2.62 20.53 -17.28
C GLY A 137 4.01 20.86 -17.83
N THR A 138 4.65 21.94 -17.38
CA THR A 138 6.04 22.26 -17.76
C THR A 138 7.03 21.21 -17.24
N ARG A 139 6.80 20.66 -16.05
CA ARG A 139 7.64 19.62 -15.48
C ARG A 139 7.54 18.35 -16.31
N ASP A 140 6.32 17.88 -16.56
CA ASP A 140 6.07 16.67 -17.34
C ASP A 140 6.65 16.81 -18.76
N ALA A 141 6.57 18.01 -19.36
CA ALA A 141 7.18 18.29 -20.65
C ALA A 141 8.72 18.28 -20.62
N ALA A 142 9.35 18.65 -19.51
CA ALA A 142 10.80 18.56 -19.33
C ALA A 142 11.24 17.08 -19.19
N LEU A 143 10.50 16.28 -18.43
CA LEU A 143 10.72 14.83 -18.33
C LEU A 143 10.60 14.16 -19.70
N TRP A 144 9.57 14.51 -20.49
CA TRP A 144 9.40 14.00 -21.85
C TRP A 144 10.59 14.35 -22.77
N LEU A 145 11.11 15.59 -22.72
CA LEU A 145 12.29 15.96 -23.52
C LEU A 145 13.52 15.14 -23.14
N GLN A 146 13.76 14.99 -21.84
CA GLN A 146 14.91 14.24 -21.36
C GLN A 146 14.81 12.75 -21.69
N LEU A 147 13.60 12.15 -21.62
CA LEU A 147 13.36 10.77 -22.05
C LEU A 147 13.69 10.59 -23.55
N VAL A 148 13.25 11.52 -24.39
CA VAL A 148 13.51 11.46 -25.84
C VAL A 148 15.00 11.56 -26.12
N ASP A 149 15.72 12.48 -25.47
CA ASP A 149 17.18 12.60 -25.68
C ASP A 149 17.93 11.39 -25.11
N LEU A 150 17.53 10.85 -23.97
CA LEU A 150 18.06 9.59 -23.43
C LEU A 150 17.91 8.42 -24.42
N ALA A 151 16.74 8.28 -25.04
CA ALA A 151 16.49 7.24 -26.02
C ALA A 151 17.28 7.43 -27.34
N ARG A 152 17.57 8.68 -27.71
CA ARG A 152 18.43 8.98 -28.87
C ARG A 152 19.90 8.66 -28.61
N ASP A 153 20.34 8.83 -27.37
CA ASP A 153 21.70 8.52 -26.94
C ASP A 153 21.92 7.01 -26.71
N ALA A 154 20.83 6.24 -26.55
CA ALA A 154 20.84 4.78 -26.40
C ALA A 154 19.99 4.09 -27.48
N PRO A 155 20.35 4.18 -28.78
CA PRO A 155 19.50 3.72 -29.88
C PRO A 155 19.30 2.20 -29.96
N SER A 156 20.15 1.41 -29.28
CA SER A 156 20.02 -0.04 -29.17
C SER A 156 19.25 -0.49 -27.93
N ALA A 157 18.98 0.42 -26.99
CA ALA A 157 18.31 0.09 -25.74
C ALA A 157 16.79 0.14 -25.89
N GLN A 158 16.10 -0.66 -25.07
CA GLN A 158 14.68 -0.46 -24.80
C GLN A 158 14.53 0.53 -23.65
N VAL A 159 13.97 1.70 -23.92
CA VAL A 159 13.78 2.75 -22.93
C VAL A 159 12.34 2.74 -22.43
N TRP A 160 12.17 2.61 -21.12
CA TRP A 160 10.89 2.49 -20.45
C TRP A 160 10.63 3.68 -19.55
N MET A 161 9.55 4.41 -19.79
CA MET A 161 9.05 5.38 -18.83
C MET A 161 8.08 4.71 -17.85
N VAL A 162 8.38 4.75 -16.55
CA VAL A 162 7.44 4.28 -15.53
C VAL A 162 6.71 5.50 -14.95
N THR A 163 5.40 5.59 -15.18
CA THR A 163 4.58 6.70 -14.70
C THR A 163 3.14 6.28 -14.42
N ASN A 164 2.60 6.73 -13.29
CA ASN A 164 1.17 6.59 -13.01
C ASN A 164 0.31 7.66 -13.73
N ASN A 165 0.90 8.55 -14.52
CA ASN A 165 0.23 9.68 -15.16
C ASN A 165 -0.24 9.36 -16.59
N SER A 166 -1.05 8.31 -16.71
CA SER A 166 -1.59 7.88 -18.00
C SER A 166 -2.48 8.94 -18.66
N SER A 167 -2.97 9.95 -17.92
CA SER A 167 -3.74 11.05 -18.52
C SER A 167 -2.92 12.01 -19.37
N ASP A 168 -1.64 12.22 -19.05
CA ASP A 168 -0.78 13.16 -19.78
C ASP A 168 0.11 12.46 -20.80
N PHE A 169 0.55 11.24 -20.47
CA PHE A 169 1.45 10.45 -21.30
C PHE A 169 0.73 9.38 -22.11
N GLY A 170 -0.41 8.87 -21.63
CA GLY A 170 -1.13 7.75 -22.23
C GLY A 170 -2.18 8.15 -23.27
N ALA A 171 -2.56 7.17 -24.09
CA ALA A 171 -3.62 7.30 -25.07
C ALA A 171 -5.00 7.35 -24.38
N THR A 172 -5.89 8.21 -24.89
CA THR A 172 -7.32 8.03 -24.67
C THR A 172 -7.84 6.94 -25.62
N PRO A 173 -8.63 5.95 -25.15
CA PRO A 173 -9.04 4.77 -25.93
C PRO A 173 -9.61 5.05 -27.33
N ASP A 174 -10.24 6.21 -27.52
CA ASP A 174 -11.04 6.52 -28.71
C ASP A 174 -10.29 7.28 -29.82
N ARG A 175 -8.98 7.54 -29.69
CA ARG A 175 -8.29 8.56 -30.53
C ARG A 175 -7.00 8.14 -31.21
N GLU A 176 -6.66 6.87 -31.25
CA GLU A 176 -5.38 6.44 -31.82
C GLU A 176 -5.49 6.10 -33.32
N PRO A 177 -4.78 6.81 -34.20
CA PRO A 177 -4.62 6.42 -35.59
C PRO A 177 -3.91 5.06 -35.70
N ALA A 178 -4.37 4.19 -36.59
CA ALA A 178 -3.79 2.85 -36.77
C ALA A 178 -2.28 2.88 -37.08
N GLU A 179 -1.79 3.95 -37.72
CA GLU A 179 -0.38 4.14 -38.08
C GLU A 179 0.57 4.45 -36.90
N LEU A 180 0.04 4.64 -35.69
CA LEU A 180 0.81 4.88 -34.46
C LEU A 180 0.82 3.68 -33.52
N LYS A 181 0.20 2.56 -33.93
CA LYS A 181 0.25 1.32 -33.16
C LYS A 181 1.66 0.77 -33.20
N GLN A 182 2.19 0.48 -32.01
CA GLN A 182 3.38 -0.35 -31.84
C GLN A 182 2.94 -1.81 -32.02
N GLU A 183 3.24 -2.41 -33.17
CA GLU A 183 2.81 -3.78 -33.47
C GLU A 183 3.52 -4.83 -32.61
N GLU A 184 4.75 -4.55 -32.20
CA GLU A 184 5.62 -5.43 -31.40
C GLU A 184 5.82 -4.92 -29.96
N ALA A 185 4.95 -4.03 -29.47
CA ALA A 185 5.03 -3.59 -28.08
C ALA A 185 4.78 -4.77 -27.11
N PRO A 186 5.57 -4.89 -26.04
CA PRO A 186 5.29 -5.86 -24.99
C PRO A 186 3.91 -5.65 -24.38
N GLU A 187 3.28 -6.71 -23.90
CA GLU A 187 1.90 -6.66 -23.36
C GLU A 187 1.74 -5.67 -22.20
N VAL A 188 2.80 -5.47 -21.40
CA VAL A 188 2.82 -4.52 -20.29
C VAL A 188 2.84 -3.05 -20.75
N ALA A 189 3.25 -2.78 -21.99
CA ALA A 189 3.45 -1.43 -22.47
C ALA A 189 2.11 -0.71 -22.66
N GLU A 190 1.95 0.43 -21.99
CA GLU A 190 0.81 1.30 -22.22
C GLU A 190 1.02 2.14 -23.49
N ARG A 191 -0.10 2.44 -24.16
CA ARG A 191 -0.08 3.21 -25.40
C ARG A 191 0.15 4.69 -25.15
N TRP A 192 1.07 5.30 -25.90
CA TRP A 192 1.39 6.72 -25.82
C TRP A 192 0.25 7.61 -26.31
N HIS A 193 0.16 8.83 -25.75
CA HIS A 193 -0.64 9.90 -26.31
C HIS A 193 -0.26 10.15 -27.77
N ALA A 194 -1.24 10.35 -28.65
CA ALA A 194 -1.02 10.40 -30.11
C ALA A 194 0.03 11.44 -30.57
N ASP A 195 0.11 12.59 -29.87
CA ASP A 195 1.15 13.60 -30.16
C ASP A 195 2.56 13.11 -29.80
N LEU A 196 2.69 12.38 -28.69
CA LEU A 196 3.95 11.82 -28.21
C LEU A 196 4.38 10.65 -29.11
N ALA A 197 3.45 9.77 -29.48
CA ALA A 197 3.70 8.69 -30.43
C ALA A 197 4.16 9.21 -31.81
N ARG A 198 3.53 10.28 -32.33
CA ARG A 198 3.97 10.95 -33.56
C ARG A 198 5.39 11.50 -33.44
N GLU A 199 5.74 12.03 -32.28
CA GLU A 199 7.06 12.54 -32.01
C GLU A 199 8.11 11.41 -31.92
N LEU A 200 7.83 10.32 -31.21
CA LEU A 200 8.69 9.14 -31.19
C LEU A 200 8.90 8.59 -32.60
N LYS A 201 7.82 8.45 -33.39
CA LYS A 201 7.89 8.01 -34.78
C LYS A 201 8.76 8.91 -35.64
N LYS A 202 8.65 10.24 -35.47
CA LYS A 202 9.48 11.22 -36.18
C LYS A 202 10.97 11.01 -35.90
N TYR A 203 11.33 10.60 -34.68
CA TYR A 203 12.71 10.33 -34.30
C TYR A 203 13.16 8.87 -34.52
N GLY A 204 12.29 8.00 -35.02
CA GLY A 204 12.59 6.57 -35.18
C GLY A 204 12.68 5.81 -33.85
N LEU A 205 11.99 6.30 -32.81
CA LEU A 205 12.03 5.78 -31.43
C LEU A 205 10.74 5.05 -31.04
N LEU A 206 9.74 4.98 -31.94
CA LEU A 206 8.43 4.43 -31.60
C LEU A 206 8.54 2.97 -31.17
N ASP A 207 9.48 2.20 -31.72
CA ASP A 207 9.61 0.78 -31.45
C ASP A 207 10.66 0.46 -30.36
N SER A 208 11.26 1.48 -29.74
CA SER A 208 12.25 1.31 -28.66
C SER A 208 11.91 2.07 -27.38
N VAL A 209 10.88 2.92 -27.40
CA VAL A 209 10.44 3.71 -26.24
C VAL A 209 9.04 3.29 -25.82
N TYR A 210 8.94 2.73 -24.62
CA TYR A 210 7.72 2.20 -24.03
C TYR A 210 7.38 2.94 -22.74
N GLN A 211 6.16 2.76 -22.25
CA GLN A 211 5.77 3.21 -20.91
C GLN A 211 5.07 2.09 -20.16
N ALA A 212 5.27 2.07 -18.84
CA ALA A 212 4.56 1.19 -17.93
C ALA A 212 3.88 2.04 -16.85
N ARG A 213 2.63 1.71 -16.54
CA ARG A 213 1.86 2.49 -15.57
C ARG A 213 2.35 2.32 -14.14
N GLN A 214 2.69 1.09 -13.77
CA GLN A 214 3.09 0.73 -12.42
C GLN A 214 4.43 0.03 -12.45
N ILE A 215 5.30 0.42 -11.51
CA ILE A 215 6.61 -0.21 -11.32
C ILE A 215 6.49 -1.72 -11.07
N ARG A 216 5.44 -2.17 -10.36
CA ARG A 216 5.19 -3.59 -10.12
C ARG A 216 4.97 -4.37 -11.40
N THR A 217 4.12 -3.86 -12.30
CA THR A 217 3.86 -4.52 -13.58
C THR A 217 5.10 -4.54 -14.45
N PHE A 218 5.90 -3.47 -14.39
CA PHE A 218 7.18 -3.42 -15.09
C PHE A 218 8.18 -4.45 -14.55
N VAL A 219 8.32 -4.61 -13.23
CA VAL A 219 9.18 -5.66 -12.64
C VAL A 219 8.73 -7.05 -13.08
N GLN A 220 7.43 -7.34 -13.03
CA GLN A 220 6.88 -8.62 -13.53
C GLN A 220 7.21 -8.88 -15.01
N HIS A 221 7.34 -7.82 -15.81
CA HIS A 221 7.77 -7.95 -17.20
C HIS A 221 9.27 -8.30 -17.30
N LEU A 222 10.11 -7.72 -16.45
CA LEU A 222 11.53 -8.10 -16.37
C LEU A 222 11.67 -9.57 -15.97
N ASP A 223 10.93 -10.02 -14.97
CA ASP A 223 10.91 -11.43 -14.54
C ASP A 223 10.53 -12.36 -15.70
N ALA A 224 9.54 -11.96 -16.50
CA ALA A 224 9.10 -12.72 -17.67
C ALA A 224 10.16 -12.74 -18.79
N LEU A 225 10.90 -11.64 -18.99
CA LEU A 225 12.01 -11.58 -19.96
C LEU A 225 13.18 -12.47 -19.51
N GLU A 226 13.52 -12.45 -18.24
CA GLU A 226 14.57 -13.29 -17.67
C GLU A 226 14.19 -14.77 -17.77
N ALA A 227 12.95 -15.14 -17.43
CA ALA A 227 12.45 -16.49 -17.59
C ALA A 227 12.48 -16.95 -19.06
N ALA A 228 12.03 -16.10 -19.99
CA ALA A 228 12.08 -16.42 -21.42
C ALA A 228 13.51 -16.54 -21.98
N ALA A 229 14.46 -15.78 -21.42
CA ALA A 229 15.87 -15.91 -21.76
C ALA A 229 16.47 -17.21 -21.20
N ALA A 230 16.07 -17.61 -19.99
CA ALA A 230 16.47 -18.89 -19.40
C ALA A 230 15.90 -20.09 -20.18
N ASP A 231 14.68 -19.99 -20.72
CA ASP A 231 14.04 -21.05 -21.54
C ASP A 231 14.76 -21.30 -22.89
N GLN A 232 15.60 -20.38 -23.37
CA GLN A 232 16.40 -20.61 -24.60
C GLN A 232 17.58 -21.56 -24.38
N ASP A 233 18.03 -21.71 -23.13
CA ASP A 233 18.87 -22.81 -22.70
C ASP A 233 17.93 -23.90 -22.16
N GLU A 234 17.36 -24.70 -23.07
CA GLU A 234 16.33 -25.73 -22.85
C GLU A 234 16.68 -26.74 -21.72
N TYR A 235 16.57 -26.30 -20.47
CA TYR A 235 16.33 -27.16 -19.34
C TYR A 235 14.81 -27.30 -19.30
N GLU A 236 14.28 -28.36 -19.92
CA GLU A 236 12.92 -28.81 -19.64
C GLU A 236 12.76 -28.81 -18.12
N ILE A 237 11.94 -27.89 -17.59
CA ILE A 237 11.44 -28.02 -16.22
C ILE A 237 10.92 -29.46 -16.18
N PRO A 238 11.51 -30.35 -15.35
CA PRO A 238 11.10 -31.74 -15.37
C PRO A 238 9.61 -31.73 -15.12
N ASP A 239 8.83 -32.16 -16.12
CA ASP A 239 7.39 -32.29 -15.99
C ASP A 239 7.19 -33.05 -14.69
N LEU A 240 6.62 -32.38 -13.66
CA LEU A 240 6.70 -32.85 -12.28
C LEU A 240 6.18 -34.28 -12.28
N THR A 241 7.11 -35.23 -12.16
CA THR A 241 6.74 -36.63 -12.22
C THR A 241 5.78 -36.89 -11.07
N ASP A 242 4.89 -37.88 -11.24
CA ASP A 242 3.94 -38.22 -10.16
C ASP A 242 4.68 -38.50 -8.84
N ASP A 243 5.89 -39.06 -8.92
CA ASP A 243 6.78 -39.27 -7.79
C ASP A 243 7.25 -37.95 -7.15
N LEU A 244 7.64 -36.95 -7.94
CA LEU A 244 8.07 -35.65 -7.43
C LEU A 244 6.89 -34.88 -6.80
N ARG A 245 5.71 -34.90 -7.44
CA ARG A 245 4.48 -34.32 -6.85
C ARG A 245 4.15 -34.97 -5.52
N LEU A 246 4.28 -36.30 -5.42
CA LEU A 246 4.07 -37.04 -4.19
C LEU A 246 5.06 -36.61 -3.10
N GLN A 247 6.33 -36.44 -3.43
CA GLN A 247 7.34 -35.99 -2.45
C GLN A 247 7.09 -34.55 -1.98
N VAL A 248 6.75 -33.63 -2.89
CA VAL A 248 6.33 -32.26 -2.55
C VAL A 248 5.11 -32.28 -1.63
N ALA A 249 4.10 -33.12 -1.92
CA ALA A 249 2.92 -33.28 -1.08
C ALA A 249 3.26 -33.75 0.34
N ILE A 250 4.14 -34.75 0.47
CA ILE A 250 4.58 -35.30 1.76
C ILE A 250 5.33 -34.23 2.58
N ALA A 251 6.24 -33.51 1.94
CA ALA A 251 7.03 -32.46 2.58
C ALA A 251 6.14 -31.29 3.03
N LEU A 252 5.26 -30.79 2.16
CA LEU A 252 4.29 -29.74 2.52
C LEU A 252 3.37 -30.18 3.65
N ARG A 253 2.87 -31.42 3.63
CA ARG A 253 2.02 -31.96 4.70
C ARG A 253 2.76 -31.96 6.04
N THR A 254 4.01 -32.39 6.03
CA THR A 254 4.86 -32.47 7.23
C THR A 254 5.16 -31.07 7.80
N LEU A 255 5.47 -30.11 6.93
CA LEU A 255 5.79 -28.73 7.32
C LEU A 255 4.55 -27.93 7.74
N ALA A 256 3.40 -28.19 7.10
CA ALA A 256 2.13 -27.56 7.46
C ALA A 256 1.62 -28.08 8.82
N ALA A 257 1.83 -29.36 9.14
CA ALA A 257 1.48 -29.91 10.44
C ALA A 257 2.31 -29.23 11.56
N GLY A 258 1.63 -28.71 12.58
CA GLY A 258 2.22 -27.93 13.67
C GLY A 258 2.32 -26.43 13.39
N SER A 259 2.06 -25.98 12.16
CA SER A 259 2.03 -24.54 11.84
C SER A 259 0.90 -23.82 12.58
N THR A 260 1.20 -22.65 13.14
CA THR A 260 0.21 -21.77 13.78
C THR A 260 -0.39 -20.81 12.77
N VAL A 261 -1.70 -20.62 12.82
CA VAL A 261 -2.44 -19.64 12.01
C VAL A 261 -2.91 -18.50 12.92
N PRO A 262 -2.99 -17.23 12.44
CA PRO A 262 -3.47 -16.12 13.26
C PRO A 262 -4.83 -16.43 13.90
N SER A 263 -4.96 -16.19 15.20
CA SER A 263 -6.15 -16.56 15.99
C SER A 263 -7.44 -15.89 15.51
N ASP A 264 -7.33 -14.72 14.89
CA ASP A 264 -8.45 -13.98 14.31
C ASP A 264 -8.91 -14.51 12.94
N SER A 265 -8.28 -15.56 12.43
CA SER A 265 -8.59 -16.15 11.12
C SER A 265 -9.82 -17.07 11.13
N LEU A 266 -10.40 -17.36 12.30
CA LEU A 266 -11.53 -18.27 12.45
C LEU A 266 -12.80 -17.54 12.93
N PRO A 267 -13.69 -17.12 12.02
CA PRO A 267 -14.92 -16.43 12.40
C PRO A 267 -15.88 -17.34 13.18
N GLY A 268 -16.67 -16.72 14.04
CA GLY A 268 -17.70 -17.40 14.84
C GLY A 268 -17.18 -18.21 16.03
N VAL A 269 -15.88 -18.11 16.35
CA VAL A 269 -15.31 -18.67 17.58
C VAL A 269 -14.72 -17.53 18.40
N ASP A 270 -15.26 -17.33 19.60
CA ASP A 270 -14.82 -16.25 20.47
C ASP A 270 -13.66 -16.72 21.36
N ASN A 271 -12.79 -15.77 21.73
CA ASN A 271 -11.65 -16.00 22.62
C ASN A 271 -10.68 -17.09 22.14
N VAL A 272 -10.45 -17.18 20.82
CA VAL A 272 -9.41 -18.04 20.24
C VAL A 272 -8.04 -17.51 20.66
N THR A 273 -7.27 -18.34 21.35
CA THR A 273 -5.89 -18.01 21.75
C THR A 273 -4.89 -18.50 20.73
N GLU A 274 -5.15 -19.65 20.11
CA GLU A 274 -4.23 -20.28 19.16
C GLU A 274 -5.00 -21.19 18.19
N ILE A 275 -4.55 -21.22 16.93
CA ILE A 275 -4.99 -22.19 15.93
C ILE A 275 -3.75 -22.92 15.43
N THR A 276 -3.71 -24.24 15.61
CA THR A 276 -2.62 -25.09 15.12
C THR A 276 -3.15 -26.05 14.07
N VAL A 277 -2.47 -26.16 12.94
CA VAL A 277 -2.79 -27.17 11.91
C VAL A 277 -2.30 -28.53 12.41
N LEU A 278 -3.19 -29.51 12.52
CA LEU A 278 -2.83 -30.87 12.95
C LEU A 278 -2.45 -31.75 11.76
N ASP A 279 -3.20 -31.64 10.68
CA ASP A 279 -3.00 -32.43 9.46
C ASP A 279 -3.59 -31.71 8.25
N VAL A 280 -3.06 -31.99 7.07
CA VAL A 280 -3.56 -31.50 5.77
C VAL A 280 -3.66 -32.64 4.76
N GLU A 281 -4.69 -32.61 3.93
CA GLU A 281 -4.95 -33.58 2.88
C GLU A 281 -4.60 -32.98 1.51
N ILE A 282 -3.34 -33.08 1.11
CA ILE A 282 -2.85 -32.53 -0.16
C ILE A 282 -3.10 -33.53 -1.30
N ASP A 283 -3.86 -33.10 -2.29
CA ASP A 283 -4.05 -33.79 -3.56
C ASP A 283 -2.88 -33.48 -4.49
N THR A 284 -2.15 -34.50 -4.93
CA THR A 284 -0.95 -34.36 -5.77
C THR A 284 -1.26 -33.67 -7.09
N ASP A 285 -2.47 -33.86 -7.62
CA ASP A 285 -2.89 -33.27 -8.90
C ASP A 285 -3.12 -31.75 -8.80
N GLN A 286 -3.20 -31.21 -7.58
CA GLN A 286 -3.33 -29.78 -7.33
C GLN A 286 -1.98 -29.09 -7.10
N ILE A 287 -0.88 -29.83 -7.12
CA ILE A 287 0.47 -29.28 -6.98
C ILE A 287 0.92 -28.76 -8.34
N ILE A 288 0.89 -27.44 -8.46
CA ILE A 288 1.45 -26.70 -9.59
C ILE A 288 2.55 -25.80 -9.03
N LEU A 289 3.73 -25.87 -9.63
CA LEU A 289 4.78 -24.90 -9.37
C LEU A 289 4.56 -23.68 -10.25
N SER A 290 4.43 -22.51 -9.64
CA SER A 290 4.44 -21.22 -10.33
C SER A 290 5.79 -20.54 -10.13
N ASP A 291 6.10 -19.58 -11.00
CA ASP A 291 7.32 -18.75 -10.89
C ASP A 291 8.59 -19.62 -10.79
N VAL A 292 8.62 -20.71 -11.57
CA VAL A 292 9.76 -21.62 -11.59
C VAL A 292 10.95 -20.89 -12.21
N THR A 293 12.03 -20.81 -11.46
CA THR A 293 13.29 -20.22 -11.89
C THR A 293 14.37 -21.28 -11.74
N HIS A 294 15.34 -21.29 -12.65
CA HIS A 294 16.54 -22.08 -12.55
C HIS A 294 17.71 -21.11 -12.43
N PRO A 295 18.17 -20.79 -11.21
CA PRO A 295 19.23 -19.81 -11.01
C PRO A 295 20.49 -20.17 -11.81
N PRO A 296 21.09 -19.23 -12.55
CA PRO A 296 22.24 -19.52 -13.38
C PRO A 296 23.40 -20.13 -12.57
N GLY A 297 23.87 -21.31 -12.99
CA GLY A 297 24.99 -22.01 -12.35
C GLY A 297 24.64 -22.83 -11.11
N GLU A 298 23.36 -22.94 -10.74
CA GLU A 298 22.87 -23.88 -9.74
C GLU A 298 22.21 -25.08 -10.44
N ASP A 299 22.34 -26.31 -9.88
CA ASP A 299 21.64 -27.52 -10.36
C ASP A 299 20.27 -27.68 -9.65
N THR A 300 19.59 -26.57 -9.36
CA THR A 300 18.35 -26.54 -8.58
C THR A 300 17.32 -25.61 -9.20
N TRP A 301 16.09 -26.09 -9.34
CA TRP A 301 14.93 -25.26 -9.67
C TRP A 301 14.31 -24.71 -8.40
N ARG A 302 13.94 -23.43 -8.39
CA ARG A 302 13.15 -22.79 -7.33
C ARG A 302 11.77 -22.48 -7.86
N GLY A 303 10.71 -22.76 -7.12
CA GLY A 303 9.35 -22.43 -7.53
C GLY A 303 8.42 -22.20 -6.34
N ASN A 304 7.38 -21.43 -6.58
CA ASN A 304 6.31 -21.25 -5.61
C ASN A 304 5.30 -22.38 -5.74
N VAL A 305 4.89 -22.97 -4.61
CA VAL A 305 3.77 -23.91 -4.55
C VAL A 305 2.64 -23.31 -3.74
N VAL A 306 1.43 -23.34 -4.29
CA VAL A 306 0.22 -22.86 -3.61
C VAL A 306 -0.87 -23.92 -3.76
N VAL A 307 -1.23 -24.56 -2.65
CA VAL A 307 -2.28 -25.60 -2.64
C VAL A 307 -3.36 -25.23 -1.65
N THR A 308 -4.63 -25.36 -2.05
CA THR A 308 -5.76 -25.21 -1.13
C THR A 308 -6.36 -26.57 -0.83
N CYS A 309 -6.18 -27.06 0.38
CA CYS A 309 -6.53 -28.41 0.79
C CYS A 309 -7.41 -28.45 2.05
N PRO A 310 -8.17 -29.53 2.27
CA PRO A 310 -8.74 -29.82 3.58
C PRO A 310 -7.66 -29.96 4.65
N ALA A 311 -7.98 -29.56 5.87
CA ALA A 311 -7.10 -29.64 7.03
C ALA A 311 -7.91 -29.91 8.30
N GLN A 312 -7.30 -30.66 9.21
CA GLN A 312 -7.74 -30.73 10.60
C GLN A 312 -6.96 -29.70 11.40
N ILE A 313 -7.66 -28.83 12.12
CA ILE A 313 -7.06 -27.81 12.98
C ILE A 313 -7.44 -28.05 14.45
N LEU A 314 -6.52 -27.71 15.35
CA LEU A 314 -6.77 -27.58 16.78
C LEU A 314 -7.00 -26.09 17.08
N VAL A 315 -8.15 -25.79 17.65
CA VAL A 315 -8.52 -24.44 18.08
C VAL A 315 -8.51 -24.43 19.60
N ARG A 316 -7.60 -23.66 20.17
CA ARG A 316 -7.53 -23.43 21.62
C ARG A 316 -8.28 -22.16 21.97
N THR A 317 -9.15 -22.24 22.95
CA THR A 317 -9.85 -21.09 23.52
C THR A 317 -9.68 -21.08 25.04
N ALA A 318 -10.08 -19.99 25.70
CA ALA A 318 -10.13 -19.94 27.16
C ALA A 318 -11.05 -21.02 27.79
N SER A 319 -12.02 -21.55 27.03
CA SER A 319 -12.96 -22.57 27.50
C SER A 319 -12.53 -24.01 27.20
N GLY A 320 -11.45 -24.20 26.44
CA GLY A 320 -10.86 -25.51 26.15
C GLY A 320 -10.42 -25.69 24.70
N ASP A 321 -10.03 -26.92 24.38
CA ASP A 321 -9.50 -27.29 23.07
C ASP A 321 -10.60 -27.95 22.22
N SER A 322 -10.69 -27.57 20.95
CA SER A 322 -11.61 -28.21 19.99
C SER A 322 -10.91 -28.52 18.67
N LYS A 323 -11.20 -29.70 18.10
CA LYS A 323 -10.73 -30.07 16.76
C LYS A 323 -11.79 -29.69 15.72
N ARG A 324 -11.38 -29.11 14.60
CA ARG A 324 -12.27 -28.70 13.50
C ARG A 324 -11.68 -29.07 12.14
N HIS A 325 -12.54 -29.28 11.15
CA HIS A 325 -12.13 -29.42 9.76
C HIS A 325 -12.36 -28.10 9.02
N ARG A 326 -11.33 -27.63 8.31
CA ARG A 326 -11.33 -26.39 7.54
C ARG A 326 -10.53 -26.58 6.26
N ARG A 327 -10.73 -25.70 5.28
CA ARG A 327 -9.81 -25.58 4.16
C ARG A 327 -8.69 -24.63 4.56
N VAL A 328 -7.46 -24.96 4.17
CA VAL A 328 -6.29 -24.09 4.33
C VAL A 328 -5.64 -23.91 2.97
N THR A 329 -4.98 -22.78 2.80
CA THR A 329 -4.04 -22.55 1.71
C THR A 329 -2.64 -22.69 2.28
N VAL A 330 -1.90 -23.67 1.78
CA VAL A 330 -0.48 -23.87 2.09
C VAL A 330 0.31 -23.24 0.95
N ARG A 331 1.24 -22.36 1.30
CA ARG A 331 2.17 -21.71 0.37
C ARG A 331 3.58 -22.07 0.76
N GLY A 332 4.43 -22.35 -0.20
CA GLY A 332 5.86 -22.49 0.08
C GLY A 332 6.73 -22.18 -1.11
N LEU A 333 7.98 -21.84 -0.82
CA LEU A 333 9.04 -21.77 -1.81
C LEU A 333 9.77 -23.11 -1.77
N VAL A 334 9.64 -23.88 -2.85
CA VAL A 334 10.28 -25.19 -3.01
C VAL A 334 11.53 -25.06 -3.87
N GLU A 335 12.56 -25.78 -3.48
CA GLU A 335 13.77 -25.99 -4.26
C GLU A 335 13.86 -27.47 -4.62
N VAL A 336 14.05 -27.78 -5.89
CA VAL A 336 14.18 -29.14 -6.42
C VAL A 336 15.54 -29.25 -7.08
N SER A 337 16.37 -30.19 -6.67
CA SER A 337 17.66 -30.43 -7.33
C SER A 337 17.52 -31.29 -8.59
N ALA A 338 18.55 -31.28 -9.45
CA ALA A 338 18.69 -32.19 -10.59
C ALA A 338 18.58 -33.69 -10.21
N GLY A 339 18.93 -34.05 -8.97
CA GLY A 339 18.78 -35.40 -8.43
C GLY A 339 17.38 -35.74 -7.92
N GLY A 340 16.46 -34.77 -7.88
CA GLY A 340 15.11 -34.90 -7.35
C GLY A 340 14.99 -34.64 -5.84
N ASP A 341 16.07 -34.25 -5.16
CA ASP A 341 15.99 -33.84 -3.75
C ASP A 341 15.17 -32.56 -3.61
N ILE A 342 14.26 -32.53 -2.64
CA ILE A 342 13.35 -31.41 -2.38
C ILE A 342 13.71 -30.73 -1.06
N ALA A 343 13.83 -29.39 -1.10
CA ALA A 343 13.95 -28.55 0.07
C ALA A 343 12.87 -27.46 0.07
N PHE A 344 12.46 -27.03 1.27
CA PHE A 344 11.57 -25.89 1.44
C PHE A 344 12.26 -24.85 2.29
N SER A 345 12.37 -23.63 1.78
CA SER A 345 12.96 -22.52 2.53
C SER A 345 11.92 -21.82 3.40
N GLN A 346 10.66 -21.76 2.94
CA GLN A 346 9.55 -21.14 3.66
C GLN A 346 8.25 -21.91 3.39
N VAL A 347 7.48 -22.17 4.45
CA VAL A 347 6.10 -22.66 4.34
C VAL A 347 5.20 -21.80 5.21
N ALA A 348 4.15 -21.26 4.61
CA ALA A 348 3.13 -20.47 5.28
C ALA A 348 1.77 -21.16 5.12
N VAL A 349 1.00 -21.24 6.20
CA VAL A 349 -0.35 -21.81 6.20
C VAL A 349 -1.35 -20.73 6.56
N GLN A 350 -2.40 -20.60 5.75
CA GLN A 350 -3.48 -19.65 5.97
C GLN A 350 -4.82 -20.38 5.95
N LEU A 351 -5.75 -20.02 6.83
CA LEU A 351 -7.11 -20.54 6.73
C LEU A 351 -7.79 -19.95 5.49
N HIS A 352 -8.37 -20.83 4.68
CA HIS A 352 -9.17 -20.40 3.54
C HIS A 352 -10.50 -19.85 4.06
N GLN A 353 -10.73 -18.56 3.84
CA GLN A 353 -11.95 -17.88 4.26
C GLN A 353 -12.89 -17.73 3.07
N THR A 354 -14.16 -18.10 3.25
CA THR A 354 -15.20 -17.73 2.29
C THR A 354 -15.39 -16.22 2.28
N LEU A 355 -15.94 -15.64 1.20
CA LEU A 355 -16.19 -14.20 1.12
C LEU A 355 -16.97 -13.66 2.33
N LYS A 356 -17.96 -14.42 2.81
CA LYS A 356 -18.76 -14.09 3.99
C LYS A 356 -17.91 -14.09 5.27
N GLU A 357 -17.06 -15.10 5.43
CA GLU A 357 -16.13 -15.20 6.55
C GLU A 357 -15.08 -14.08 6.53
N THR A 358 -14.55 -13.74 5.35
CA THR A 358 -13.66 -12.59 5.17
C THR A 358 -14.37 -11.30 5.55
N GLN A 359 -15.64 -11.11 5.15
CA GLN A 359 -16.45 -9.97 5.56
C GLN A 359 -16.68 -9.93 7.07
N GLU A 360 -16.93 -11.07 7.72
CA GLU A 360 -17.10 -11.15 9.18
C GLU A 360 -15.79 -10.89 9.93
N VAL A 361 -14.65 -11.41 9.45
CA VAL A 361 -13.32 -11.15 10.02
C VAL A 361 -12.92 -9.69 9.83
N MET A 362 -13.14 -9.14 8.63
CA MET A 362 -12.97 -7.72 8.37
C MET A 362 -13.89 -6.88 9.25
N ALA A 363 -15.17 -7.23 9.36
CA ALA A 363 -16.12 -6.52 10.21
C ALA A 363 -15.74 -6.61 11.69
N ARG A 364 -15.21 -7.73 12.18
CA ARG A 364 -14.68 -7.86 13.57
C ARG A 364 -13.38 -7.08 13.77
N ARG A 365 -12.44 -7.12 12.82
CA ARG A 365 -11.21 -6.31 12.85
C ARG A 365 -11.52 -4.83 12.79
N LEU A 366 -12.52 -4.46 12.00
CA LEU A 366 -12.95 -3.08 11.83
C LEU A 366 -13.99 -2.65 12.89
N ALA A 367 -14.65 -3.56 13.61
CA ALA A 367 -15.67 -3.22 14.63
C ALA A 367 -15.15 -2.24 15.71
N PRO A 368 -13.93 -2.43 16.27
CA PRO A 368 -13.32 -1.45 17.17
C PRO A 368 -13.06 -0.08 16.52
N HIS A 369 -12.99 -0.04 15.18
CA HIS A 369 -12.79 1.17 14.37
C HIS A 369 -14.11 1.73 13.81
N PHE A 370 -15.19 0.94 13.81
CA PHE A 370 -16.52 1.29 13.29
C PHE A 370 -17.33 2.11 14.29
N GLU A 371 -17.17 1.94 15.61
CA GLU A 371 -17.85 2.82 16.59
C GLU A 371 -17.40 4.29 16.45
N PRO A 372 -16.09 4.59 16.33
CA PRO A 372 -15.61 5.93 16.00
C PRO A 372 -16.06 6.44 14.62
N LEU A 373 -16.13 5.55 13.61
CA LEU A 373 -16.55 5.90 12.25
C LEU A 373 -18.06 6.09 12.10
N GLN A 374 -18.89 5.34 12.84
CA GLN A 374 -20.33 5.54 12.95
C GLN A 374 -20.65 6.76 13.78
N MET A 375 -19.88 7.08 14.82
CA MET A 375 -19.97 8.37 15.50
C MET A 375 -19.60 9.53 14.57
N GLN A 376 -18.59 9.37 13.70
CA GLN A 376 -18.26 10.36 12.67
C GLN A 376 -19.35 10.48 11.60
N LEU A 377 -19.86 9.38 11.04
CA LEU A 377 -20.92 9.40 10.03
C LEU A 377 -22.26 9.90 10.59
N ALA A 378 -22.64 9.49 11.80
CA ALA A 378 -23.80 10.05 12.51
C ALA A 378 -23.60 11.53 12.86
N ALA A 379 -22.38 11.97 13.20
CA ALA A 379 -22.07 13.39 13.38
C ALA A 379 -22.11 14.17 12.05
N THR A 380 -21.83 13.53 10.91
CA THR A 380 -21.85 14.17 9.59
C THR A 380 -23.28 14.27 9.03
N ASP A 381 -24.11 13.24 9.22
CA ASP A 381 -25.54 13.27 8.89
C ASP A 381 -26.34 14.16 9.86
N TRP A 382 -25.96 14.24 11.15
CA TRP A 382 -26.53 15.19 12.11
C TRP A 382 -26.13 16.64 11.82
N ALA A 383 -24.87 16.90 11.40
CA ALA A 383 -24.39 18.23 11.04
C ALA A 383 -24.98 18.78 9.72
N SER A 384 -25.47 17.90 8.85
CA SER A 384 -26.11 18.29 7.58
C SER A 384 -27.57 18.73 7.75
N GLY A 385 -28.17 18.52 8.92
CA GLY A 385 -29.62 18.56 9.10
C GLY A 385 -30.23 19.75 9.85
N LEU A 386 -29.51 20.55 10.64
CA LEU A 386 -30.16 21.53 11.54
C LEU A 386 -29.45 22.89 11.59
N ALA A 387 -29.88 23.79 10.70
CA ALA A 387 -29.92 25.22 10.99
C ALA A 387 -31.29 25.56 11.60
N ALA A 388 -31.37 25.66 12.94
CA ALA A 388 -32.25 26.58 13.67
C ALA A 388 -32.12 26.39 15.20
N GLN A 389 -31.77 27.48 15.87
CA GLN A 389 -31.81 27.72 17.33
C GLN A 389 -30.93 26.83 18.23
N GLU A 390 -29.65 27.21 18.40
CA GLU A 390 -28.81 26.72 19.50
C GLU A 390 -28.99 27.54 20.78
N SER A 391 -29.00 26.87 21.93
CA SER A 391 -29.00 27.48 23.26
C SER A 391 -27.58 27.80 23.76
N GLU A 392 -27.47 28.79 24.66
CA GLU A 392 -26.21 29.32 25.23
C GLU A 392 -25.30 28.24 25.87
N SER A 393 -25.88 27.16 26.38
CA SER A 393 -25.16 26.01 26.96
C SER A 393 -24.44 25.18 25.90
N PHE A 394 -25.01 25.05 24.70
CA PHE A 394 -24.39 24.34 23.57
C PHE A 394 -23.21 25.15 22.99
N ARG A 395 -23.35 26.48 22.93
CA ARG A 395 -22.26 27.39 22.56
C ARG A 395 -21.07 27.26 23.50
N ARG A 396 -21.30 27.19 24.82
CA ARG A 396 -20.23 27.03 25.83
C ARG A 396 -19.58 25.66 25.80
N ALA A 397 -20.34 24.58 25.58
CA ALA A 397 -19.81 23.23 25.45
C ALA A 397 -18.92 23.09 24.19
N ARG A 398 -19.35 23.67 23.07
CA ARG A 398 -18.56 23.74 21.83
C ARG A 398 -17.29 24.59 21.99
N GLU A 399 -17.36 25.69 22.72
CA GLU A 399 -16.21 26.55 23.00
C GLU A 399 -15.22 25.90 23.98
N ALA A 400 -15.70 25.07 24.92
CA ALA A 400 -14.88 24.24 25.80
C ALA A 400 -14.22 23.07 25.05
N ALA A 401 -14.94 22.37 24.17
CA ALA A 401 -14.41 21.31 23.33
C ALA A 401 -13.37 21.81 22.32
N ARG A 402 -13.64 22.97 21.69
CA ARG A 402 -12.68 23.66 20.78
C ARG A 402 -11.42 24.13 21.51
N LYS A 403 -11.50 24.44 22.81
CA LYS A 403 -10.34 24.74 23.66
C LYS A 403 -9.59 23.48 24.12
N ALA A 404 -10.27 22.34 24.21
CA ALA A 404 -9.69 21.09 24.73
C ALA A 404 -9.06 20.19 23.66
N ALA A 405 -9.46 20.31 22.39
CA ALA A 405 -8.94 19.45 21.32
C ALA A 405 -8.96 20.13 19.95
N PRO A 406 -7.80 20.61 19.44
CA PRO A 406 -7.74 21.12 18.07
C PRO A 406 -7.26 20.10 17.01
N ASN A 407 -6.50 19.02 17.33
CA ASN A 407 -5.62 18.40 16.31
C ASN A 407 -5.69 16.86 16.13
N LEU A 408 -6.81 16.17 16.40
CA LEU A 408 -6.87 14.71 16.20
C LEU A 408 -6.76 14.27 14.73
N GLY A 409 -7.19 15.10 13.77
CA GLY A 409 -7.03 14.82 12.33
C GLY A 409 -5.59 14.94 11.84
N GLU A 410 -4.78 15.78 12.48
CA GLU A 410 -3.38 16.03 12.08
C GLU A 410 -2.43 14.92 12.55
N ILE A 411 -2.76 14.22 13.64
CA ILE A 411 -1.95 13.12 14.20
C ILE A 411 -2.00 11.86 13.31
N ALA A 412 -3.16 11.54 12.72
CA ALA A 412 -3.31 10.39 11.83
C ALA A 412 -2.59 10.60 10.49
N GLU A 413 -2.63 11.83 9.97
CA GLU A 413 -1.86 12.20 8.77
C GLU A 413 -0.36 12.25 9.06
N PHE A 414 0.05 12.68 10.26
CA PHE A 414 1.44 12.64 10.70
C PHE A 414 2.02 11.23 10.79
N SER A 415 1.28 10.25 11.34
CA SER A 415 1.74 8.85 11.43
C SER A 415 1.98 8.22 10.05
N LYS A 416 1.08 8.48 9.09
CA LYS A 416 1.24 8.05 7.69
C LYS A 416 2.44 8.71 7.03
N LEU A 417 2.66 9.99 7.30
CA LEU A 417 3.75 10.77 6.72
C LEU A 417 5.12 10.35 7.28
N PHE A 418 5.22 10.06 8.58
CA PHE A 418 6.49 9.68 9.19
C PHE A 418 6.90 8.24 8.85
N THR A 419 5.92 7.34 8.66
CA THR A 419 6.16 6.01 8.07
C THR A 419 6.75 6.13 6.65
N LYS A 420 6.43 7.20 5.92
CA LYS A 420 7.05 7.51 4.61
C LYS A 420 8.45 8.14 4.75
N ILE A 421 8.75 8.90 5.81
CA ILE A 421 10.01 9.66 5.97
C ILE A 421 11.14 8.83 6.62
N GLY A 422 10.85 7.69 7.23
CA GLY A 422 11.86 6.71 7.64
C GLY A 422 11.56 6.05 8.98
N ASN A 423 11.84 4.75 9.07
CA ASN A 423 11.53 3.92 10.21
C ASN A 423 12.65 4.06 11.27
N THR A 424 12.37 4.74 12.40
CA THR A 424 13.29 4.78 13.56
C THR A 424 12.61 4.21 14.81
N PRO A 425 13.26 3.28 15.56
CA PRO A 425 12.72 2.69 16.78
C PRO A 425 12.32 3.71 17.87
N GLY A 426 12.92 4.91 17.87
CA GLY A 426 12.61 5.97 18.84
C GLY A 426 11.22 6.57 18.67
N LEU A 427 10.68 6.62 17.45
CA LEU A 427 9.37 7.21 17.16
C LEU A 427 8.23 6.38 17.73
N ALA A 428 8.29 5.06 17.59
CA ALA A 428 7.28 4.16 18.13
C ALA A 428 7.22 4.26 19.67
N ALA A 429 8.37 4.41 20.32
CA ALA A 429 8.47 4.61 21.77
C ALA A 429 7.91 5.99 22.19
N GLU A 430 8.18 7.05 21.43
CA GLU A 430 7.70 8.40 21.71
C GLU A 430 6.18 8.53 21.49
N LEU A 431 5.65 7.98 20.39
CA LEU A 431 4.21 7.96 20.10
C LEU A 431 3.44 7.13 21.13
N LYS A 432 4.02 5.99 21.56
CA LYS A 432 3.48 5.20 22.66
C LYS A 432 3.49 5.99 23.97
N ARG A 433 4.59 6.67 24.30
CA ARG A 433 4.74 7.49 25.51
C ARG A 433 3.76 8.67 25.52
N ILE A 434 3.49 9.29 24.36
CA ILE A 434 2.44 10.30 24.20
C ILE A 434 1.07 9.66 24.42
N ALA A 435 0.74 8.56 23.73
CA ALA A 435 -0.53 7.85 23.89
C ALA A 435 -0.81 7.40 25.35
N ASP A 436 0.23 6.93 26.04
CA ASP A 436 0.17 6.53 27.44
C ASP A 436 -0.06 7.74 28.37
N SER A 437 0.42 8.94 28.00
CA SER A 437 0.25 10.18 28.78
C SER A 437 -1.12 10.85 28.66
N ILE A 438 -1.86 10.57 27.59
CA ILE A 438 -3.22 11.09 27.35
C ILE A 438 -4.32 10.13 27.86
N THR A 439 -3.93 8.96 28.37
CA THR A 439 -4.85 7.97 28.94
C THR A 439 -4.94 8.16 30.47
N PRO A 440 -6.09 8.57 31.03
CA PRO A 440 -6.21 8.75 32.48
C PRO A 440 -6.10 7.41 33.24
N PRO A 441 -5.41 7.35 34.39
CA PRO A 441 -5.22 6.11 35.17
C PRO A 441 -6.51 5.46 35.67
N ASP A 442 -7.60 6.23 35.83
CA ASP A 442 -8.82 5.79 36.52
C ASP A 442 -9.80 5.00 35.64
N MET A 443 -9.41 4.64 34.41
CA MET A 443 -10.23 3.78 33.52
C MET A 443 -9.85 2.29 33.59
N LEU A 444 -8.96 1.88 34.50
CA LEU A 444 -8.51 0.47 34.62
C LEU A 444 -8.86 -0.25 35.93
N THR A 445 -9.64 0.35 36.84
CA THR A 445 -10.14 -0.36 38.03
C THR A 445 -11.63 -0.13 38.23
N GLY A 446 -12.45 -0.99 37.62
CA GLY A 446 -13.91 -0.83 37.69
C GLY A 446 -14.74 -2.08 37.40
N PHE A 447 -14.21 -3.29 37.61
CA PHE A 447 -15.05 -4.50 37.68
C PHE A 447 -14.46 -5.51 38.67
N ALA A 448 -14.99 -5.51 39.88
CA ALA A 448 -14.91 -6.63 40.81
C ALA A 448 -16.33 -7.17 41.05
N ASP A 449 -16.46 -8.49 41.02
CA ASP A 449 -17.69 -9.30 41.03
C ASP A 449 -18.75 -8.92 42.10
N PRO A 450 -20.05 -9.08 41.80
CA PRO A 450 -21.09 -9.10 42.82
C PRO A 450 -21.20 -10.50 43.45
N ALA A 451 -21.02 -10.60 44.78
CA ALA A 451 -21.39 -11.79 45.54
C ALA A 451 -22.91 -11.80 45.87
N PRO A 452 -23.55 -12.99 46.05
CA PRO A 452 -25.01 -13.12 46.04
C PRO A 452 -25.67 -13.27 47.42
N GLY A 453 -26.89 -12.74 47.55
CA GLY A 453 -27.94 -13.11 48.53
C GLY A 453 -27.87 -12.36 49.87
N LYS A 454 -28.94 -12.11 50.63
CA LYS A 454 -30.38 -12.46 50.59
C LYS A 454 -31.10 -11.58 51.69
N PRO A 455 -32.40 -11.73 52.04
CA PRO A 455 -33.37 -10.63 52.26
C PRO A 455 -33.78 -10.38 53.73
N HIS A 456 -34.51 -9.29 54.02
CA HIS A 456 -35.81 -9.26 54.77
C HIS A 456 -36.33 -7.85 55.17
N THR A 457 -37.56 -7.55 54.75
CA THR A 457 -38.76 -6.98 55.44
C THR A 457 -38.77 -5.78 56.42
N GLN A 458 -39.78 -4.91 56.17
CA GLN A 458 -40.87 -4.37 57.05
C GLN A 458 -40.82 -2.94 57.64
N GLY A 459 -41.97 -2.24 57.51
CA GLY A 459 -42.48 -1.16 58.39
C GLY A 459 -42.95 0.12 57.66
N ILE A 460 -44.17 0.19 57.09
CA ILE A 460 -45.43 0.77 57.66
C ILE A 460 -45.34 2.26 58.07
N SER A 461 -46.03 3.18 57.37
CA SER A 461 -47.26 3.89 57.80
C SER A 461 -47.67 5.05 56.86
N ASP A 462 -48.94 5.04 56.47
CA ASP A 462 -49.80 6.11 55.88
C ASP A 462 -50.48 6.89 57.06
N PRO A 463 -51.40 7.91 56.91
CA PRO A 463 -52.12 8.41 55.71
C PRO A 463 -52.40 9.96 55.59
N GLY A 464 -52.66 10.41 54.34
CA GLY A 464 -53.75 11.33 53.87
C GLY A 464 -53.88 12.79 54.38
N PRO A 465 -54.89 13.58 53.91
CA PRO A 465 -55.58 13.61 52.60
C PRO A 465 -55.89 15.05 52.08
N GLU A 466 -56.69 15.16 50.98
CA GLU A 466 -57.54 16.30 50.54
C GLU A 466 -56.84 17.58 49.98
N ASP A 467 -57.34 18.32 48.98
CA ASP A 467 -58.62 18.35 48.28
C ASP A 467 -58.53 19.17 46.96
N ALA A 468 -59.55 18.99 46.09
CA ALA A 468 -60.30 19.96 45.24
C ALA A 468 -59.69 21.37 44.94
N SER A 469 -59.89 22.09 43.84
CA SER A 469 -60.82 22.10 42.69
C SER A 469 -60.50 23.36 41.84
N THR A 470 -61.06 23.44 40.62
CA THR A 470 -61.62 24.67 39.95
C THR A 470 -60.66 25.80 39.58
N ASP A 471 -60.84 26.60 38.53
CA ASP A 471 -61.70 26.64 37.36
C ASP A 471 -61.10 27.73 36.45
N ASP A 472 -61.19 27.50 35.15
CA ASP A 472 -61.80 28.40 34.16
C ASP A 472 -61.14 29.72 33.65
N GLN A 473 -61.42 29.95 32.36
CA GLN A 473 -61.48 31.18 31.54
C GLN A 473 -60.19 31.67 30.84
N GLN A 474 -60.12 31.56 29.49
CA GLN A 474 -60.68 32.48 28.45
C GLN A 474 -59.96 33.85 28.46
N GLU A 475 -59.58 34.50 27.36
CA GLU A 475 -60.06 34.50 25.98
C GLU A 475 -59.04 35.28 25.10
N ASP A 476 -58.98 34.89 23.83
CA ASP A 476 -58.95 35.71 22.61
C ASP A 476 -58.07 36.96 22.41
N GLY A 477 -57.53 37.03 21.19
CA GLY A 477 -57.05 38.27 20.58
C GLY A 477 -56.41 38.05 19.21
N THR A 478 -57.24 37.78 18.20
CA THR A 478 -56.89 37.81 16.76
C THR A 478 -56.36 39.18 16.28
N GLY A 479 -55.42 39.14 15.34
CA GLY A 479 -55.03 40.20 14.43
C GLY A 479 -54.24 39.62 13.26
#